data_AF-A0A8T2C9N3-F1
#
_entry.id   AF-A0A8T2C9N3-F1
#
_cell.length_a   1.000
_cell.length_b   1.000
_cell.length_c   1.000
_cell.angle_alpha   90.00
_cell.angle_beta   90.00
_cell.angle_gamma   90.00
#
_symmetry.space_group_name_H-M   'P 1'
#
loop_
_entity.id
_entity.type
_entity.pdbx_description
1 polymer ?
#
loop_
_entity_poly.entity_id
_entity_poly.type
_entity_poly.pdbx_seq_one_letter_code
_entity_poly.pdbx_strand_id
1 'polypeptide(L)'
;MQNVGKTQPRWFFTIGLIPETRSKVYLSPKLWYLRLTVIQTQDLQLGLGSEPKSKIPTTELYVKAQLGPQVFKTARTSIGPSTSSSGSGNPTWNEDLVFVASEPFEPFLIVTVEDLTNGQSIGQTKIHMGSVERRNDDRTEPKSRWFNLAGDENKPYSGRIHVKVCLEGGYHVLDEAAHVTSDVRPSAKQLAKPPIGLLEVGIRGATNLLPVKTRDGTRGTTDAYVVAKYGPKWIRTRTILDRFNPRWNEQYTWDVYDPCTVLTIINVL
;
A
#
# COMPACT_ATOMS: atom_id res chain seq x y z
N MET A 1 -34.92 57.33 -40.56
CA MET A 1 -35.79 57.12 -39.38
C MET A 1 -35.80 55.63 -39.08
N GLN A 2 -34.95 55.21 -38.15
CA GLN A 2 -35.25 54.88 -36.74
C GLN A 2 -35.74 53.43 -36.54
N ASN A 3 -34.89 52.69 -35.82
CA ASN A 3 -35.08 51.45 -35.04
C ASN A 3 -36.51 51.09 -34.60
N VAL A 4 -36.80 49.78 -34.51
CA VAL A 4 -36.99 48.96 -33.27
C VAL A 4 -36.93 47.49 -33.75
N GLY A 5 -36.06 46.57 -33.31
CA GLY A 5 -35.73 46.14 -31.95
C GLY A 5 -36.16 44.67 -31.80
N LYS A 6 -35.31 43.71 -32.20
CA LYS A 6 -35.43 42.28 -31.83
C LYS A 6 -34.28 41.92 -30.91
N THR A 7 -34.56 41.86 -29.62
CA THR A 7 -33.73 41.21 -28.61
C THR A 7 -33.88 39.69 -28.76
N GLN A 8 -32.79 39.03 -29.17
CA GLN A 8 -32.57 37.60 -28.98
C GLN A 8 -31.48 37.45 -27.90
N PRO A 9 -31.64 36.56 -26.91
CA PRO A 9 -30.62 36.35 -25.89
C PRO A 9 -29.37 35.78 -26.54
N ARG A 10 -28.25 36.48 -26.36
CA ARG A 10 -26.92 36.00 -26.72
C ARG A 10 -26.61 34.76 -25.89
N TRP A 11 -26.37 33.66 -26.60
CA TRP A 11 -25.63 32.51 -26.10
C TRP A 11 -24.30 33.00 -25.51
N PHE A 12 -24.19 32.98 -24.19
CA PHE A 12 -22.88 33.05 -23.56
C PHE A 12 -22.27 31.65 -23.64
N PHE A 13 -21.11 31.63 -24.29
CA PHE A 13 -20.29 30.46 -24.56
C PHE A 13 -20.10 29.59 -23.31
N THR A 14 -20.36 28.31 -23.49
CA THR A 14 -19.95 27.20 -22.64
C THR A 14 -18.45 27.31 -22.34
N ILE A 15 -18.09 27.71 -21.12
CA ILE A 15 -16.75 27.45 -20.61
C ILE A 15 -16.63 25.93 -20.47
N GLY A 16 -15.69 25.35 -21.20
CA GLY A 16 -15.42 23.91 -21.18
C GLY A 16 -15.30 23.40 -19.75
N LEU A 17 -16.08 22.37 -19.42
CA LEU A 17 -15.97 21.65 -18.16
C LEU A 17 -14.64 20.89 -18.14
N ILE A 18 -13.56 21.53 -17.68
CA ILE A 18 -12.28 20.88 -17.42
C ILE A 18 -12.51 19.87 -16.28
N PRO A 19 -12.47 18.54 -16.52
CA PRO A 19 -12.80 17.52 -15.52
C PRO A 19 -11.99 17.62 -14.22
N GLU A 20 -10.76 18.13 -14.32
CA GLU A 20 -9.81 18.31 -13.23
C GLU A 20 -10.20 19.41 -12.24
N THR A 21 -11.15 20.27 -12.62
CA THR A 21 -11.63 21.37 -11.77
C THR A 21 -12.73 20.96 -10.80
N ARG A 22 -13.25 19.74 -10.86
CA ARG A 22 -14.35 19.30 -9.99
C ARG A 22 -13.89 19.00 -8.56
N SER A 23 -14.83 19.12 -7.63
CA SER A 23 -14.68 18.61 -6.28
C SER A 23 -14.55 17.09 -6.30
N LYS A 24 -13.74 16.54 -5.39
CA LYS A 24 -13.48 15.10 -5.28
C LYS A 24 -13.42 14.67 -3.83
N VAL A 25 -13.90 13.45 -3.56
CA VAL A 25 -13.79 12.78 -2.28
C VAL A 25 -12.96 11.52 -2.50
N TYR A 26 -11.93 11.34 -1.68
CA TYR A 26 -11.05 10.18 -1.72
C TYR A 26 -11.11 9.48 -0.38
N LEU A 27 -11.06 8.15 -0.42
CA LEU A 27 -10.92 7.30 0.76
C LEU A 27 -9.58 6.59 0.65
N SER A 28 -8.74 6.71 1.68
CA SER A 28 -7.52 5.93 1.76
C SER A 28 -7.87 4.44 1.88
N PRO A 29 -7.07 3.57 1.24
CA PRO A 29 -7.28 2.14 1.35
C PRO A 29 -7.10 1.69 2.80
N LYS A 30 -7.79 0.62 3.16
CA LYS A 30 -7.63 0.02 4.48
C LYS A 30 -6.35 -0.81 4.51
N LEU A 31 -5.41 -0.47 5.39
CA LEU A 31 -4.12 -1.15 5.48
C LEU A 31 -4.15 -2.27 6.51
N TRP A 32 -3.35 -3.31 6.31
CA TRP A 32 -3.15 -4.47 7.20
C TRP A 32 -1.67 -4.80 7.28
N TYR A 33 -1.20 -5.34 8.41
CA TYR A 33 0.11 -5.98 8.44
C TYR A 33 -0.02 -7.42 7.93
N LEU A 34 0.76 -7.81 6.94
CA LEU A 34 0.90 -9.20 6.52
C LEU A 34 2.20 -9.74 7.11
N ARG A 35 2.09 -10.71 8.01
CA ARG A 35 3.25 -11.41 8.58
C ARG A 35 3.47 -12.72 7.86
N LEU A 36 4.67 -12.90 7.33
CA LEU A 36 5.19 -14.14 6.78
C LEU A 36 6.30 -14.65 7.70
N THR A 37 6.09 -15.76 8.39
CA THR A 37 7.16 -16.48 9.09
C THR A 37 7.73 -17.54 8.15
N VAL A 38 8.98 -17.37 7.73
CA VAL A 38 9.73 -18.36 6.96
C VAL A 38 10.36 -19.35 7.93
N ILE A 39 9.87 -20.60 7.95
CA ILE A 39 10.33 -21.60 8.91
C ILE A 39 11.53 -22.34 8.32
N GLN A 40 11.29 -23.14 7.29
CA GLN A 40 12.29 -24.03 6.70
C GLN A 40 11.93 -24.41 5.26
N THR A 41 12.86 -25.07 4.60
CA THR A 41 12.65 -25.72 3.29
C THR A 41 12.89 -27.21 3.41
N GLN A 42 12.42 -27.98 2.44
CA GLN A 42 12.70 -29.41 2.36
C GLN A 42 12.77 -29.86 0.90
N ASP A 43 13.60 -30.88 0.66
CA ASP A 43 13.79 -31.51 -0.65
C ASP A 43 14.21 -30.51 -1.74
N LEU A 44 15.01 -29.49 -1.37
CA LEU A 44 15.50 -28.50 -2.31
C LEU A 44 16.42 -29.16 -3.35
N GLN A 45 16.08 -28.96 -4.62
CA GLN A 45 16.88 -29.48 -5.72
C GLN A 45 17.88 -28.43 -6.20
N LEU A 46 19.03 -28.35 -5.52
CA LEU A 46 20.15 -27.51 -5.92
C LEU A 46 20.71 -28.01 -7.25
N GLY A 47 20.87 -27.12 -8.23
CA GLY A 47 21.35 -27.42 -9.59
C GLY A 47 22.85 -27.78 -9.63
N LEU A 48 23.30 -28.71 -8.78
CA LEU A 48 24.65 -29.25 -8.83
C LEU A 48 24.76 -30.08 -10.11
N GLY A 49 25.45 -29.52 -11.11
CA GLY A 49 25.73 -30.19 -12.37
C GLY A 49 26.37 -31.57 -12.14
N SER A 50 26.02 -32.51 -13.00
CA SER A 50 26.53 -33.87 -13.03
C SER A 50 28.02 -33.91 -13.41
N GLU A 51 28.91 -33.54 -12.50
CA GLU A 51 30.36 -33.75 -12.61
C GLU A 51 30.90 -34.17 -11.23
N PRO A 52 31.53 -35.35 -11.08
CA PRO A 52 32.12 -35.76 -9.82
C PRO A 52 33.48 -35.05 -9.67
N LYS A 53 33.48 -33.84 -9.11
CA LYS A 53 34.73 -33.20 -8.66
C LYS A 53 34.64 -32.79 -7.20
N SER A 54 35.70 -33.17 -6.50
CA SER A 54 35.90 -33.08 -5.06
C SER A 54 35.53 -31.71 -4.48
N LYS A 55 34.77 -31.73 -3.38
CA LYS A 55 34.23 -30.61 -2.57
C LYS A 55 32.94 -30.01 -3.12
N ILE A 56 31.81 -30.47 -2.56
CA ILE A 56 30.53 -29.75 -2.67
C ILE A 56 30.75 -28.37 -2.03
N PRO A 57 30.64 -27.27 -2.80
CA PRO A 57 30.82 -25.93 -2.26
C PRO A 57 29.73 -25.64 -1.22
N THR A 58 30.06 -24.83 -0.21
CA THR A 58 29.06 -24.29 0.71
C THR A 58 28.12 -23.38 -0.06
N THR A 59 26.84 -23.72 -0.13
CA THR A 59 25.82 -22.92 -0.82
C THR A 59 25.17 -21.96 0.17
N GLU A 60 25.15 -20.67 -0.14
CA GLU A 60 24.43 -19.66 0.64
C GLU A 60 23.03 -19.44 0.08
N LEU A 61 22.01 -19.69 0.90
CA LEU A 61 20.61 -19.51 0.53
C LEU A 61 19.94 -18.41 1.33
N TYR A 62 18.95 -17.77 0.72
CA TYR A 62 17.99 -16.91 1.41
C TYR A 62 16.61 -17.01 0.76
N VAL A 63 15.58 -16.62 1.50
CA VAL A 63 14.21 -16.53 0.99
C VAL A 63 13.89 -15.07 0.69
N LYS A 64 13.43 -14.81 -0.53
CA LYS A 64 12.92 -13.53 -0.99
C LYS A 64 11.40 -13.60 -1.04
N ALA A 65 10.72 -12.68 -0.37
CA ALA A 65 9.27 -12.57 -0.41
C ALA A 65 8.85 -11.21 -0.98
N GLN A 66 7.84 -11.21 -1.84
CA GLN A 66 7.36 -10.03 -2.56
C GLN A 66 5.84 -9.90 -2.50
N LEU A 67 5.37 -8.72 -2.10
CA LEU A 67 3.97 -8.31 -2.10
C LEU A 67 3.85 -6.98 -2.86
N GLY A 68 3.35 -7.03 -4.10
CA GLY A 68 3.32 -5.86 -4.99
C GLY A 68 4.73 -5.26 -5.14
N PRO A 69 4.96 -3.98 -4.76
CA PRO A 69 6.26 -3.33 -4.82
C PRO A 69 7.19 -3.65 -3.64
N GLN A 70 6.68 -4.24 -2.54
CA GLN A 70 7.48 -4.52 -1.35
C GLN A 70 8.24 -5.84 -1.53
N VAL A 71 9.55 -5.81 -1.28
CA VAL A 71 10.42 -6.99 -1.32
C VAL A 71 11.24 -7.06 -0.04
N PHE A 72 11.09 -8.16 0.70
CA PHE A 72 11.89 -8.46 1.88
C PHE A 72 12.64 -9.77 1.70
N LYS A 73 13.74 -9.93 2.44
CA LYS A 73 14.63 -11.08 2.37
C LYS A 73 14.97 -11.54 3.77
N THR A 74 15.04 -12.85 3.96
CA THR A 74 15.56 -13.42 5.20
C THR A 74 17.08 -13.26 5.28
N ALA A 75 17.64 -13.52 6.47
CA ALA A 75 19.04 -13.79 6.66
C ALA A 75 19.51 -14.96 5.76
N ARG A 76 20.83 -15.02 5.55
CA ARG A 76 21.46 -16.09 4.76
C ARG A 76 21.68 -17.32 5.62
N THR A 77 21.55 -18.50 5.02
CA THR A 77 21.87 -19.77 5.66
C THR A 77 22.77 -20.59 4.73
N SER A 78 23.76 -21.27 5.30
CA SER A 78 24.76 -22.03 4.53
C SER A 78 24.46 -23.53 4.61
N ILE A 79 24.41 -24.19 3.47
CA ILE A 79 24.37 -25.66 3.38
C ILE A 79 25.75 -26.15 2.95
N GLY A 80 26.30 -27.14 3.67
CA GLY A 80 27.57 -27.77 3.32
C GLY A 80 27.73 -29.17 3.93
N PRO A 81 28.76 -29.93 3.49
CA PRO A 81 28.96 -31.32 3.87
C PRO A 81 29.37 -31.56 5.35
N SER A 82 29.51 -30.51 6.17
CA SER A 82 30.03 -30.58 7.54
C SER A 82 28.99 -30.39 8.66
N THR A 83 27.69 -30.52 8.39
CA THR A 83 26.69 -30.58 9.48
C THR A 83 26.62 -32.00 10.03
N SER A 84 27.38 -32.25 11.10
CA SER A 84 27.47 -33.53 11.80
C SER A 84 26.12 -34.00 12.35
N SER A 85 25.71 -35.19 11.88
CA SER A 85 25.12 -36.27 12.67
C SER A 85 23.90 -36.00 13.57
N SER A 86 22.91 -35.19 13.17
CA SER A 86 21.53 -35.30 13.72
C SER A 86 20.39 -34.58 12.98
N GLY A 87 20.58 -34.01 11.80
CA GLY A 87 19.49 -33.36 11.08
C GLY A 87 19.59 -33.55 9.57
N SER A 88 18.57 -34.17 8.98
CA SER A 88 18.29 -34.08 7.54
C SER A 88 18.47 -32.62 7.08
N GLY A 89 19.36 -32.40 6.09
CA GLY A 89 19.96 -31.12 5.70
C GLY A 89 19.02 -30.11 5.04
N ASN A 90 18.04 -29.65 5.81
CA ASN A 90 16.99 -28.73 5.40
C ASN A 90 17.30 -27.32 5.94
N PRO A 91 17.51 -26.32 5.08
CA PRO A 91 17.67 -24.92 5.47
C PRO A 91 16.51 -24.43 6.32
N THR A 92 16.83 -23.76 7.42
CA THR A 92 15.88 -23.23 8.41
C THR A 92 16.23 -21.78 8.74
N TRP A 93 15.21 -20.92 8.86
CA TRP A 93 15.34 -19.49 9.17
C TRP A 93 14.61 -19.10 10.45
N ASN A 94 13.35 -19.52 10.61
CA ASN A 94 12.46 -19.05 11.68
C ASN A 94 12.40 -17.52 11.78
N GLU A 95 12.25 -16.86 10.64
CA GLU A 95 12.32 -15.40 10.53
C GLU A 95 10.99 -14.82 10.05
N ASP A 96 10.60 -13.70 10.63
CA ASP A 96 9.41 -12.94 10.26
C ASP A 96 9.74 -11.84 9.25
N LEU A 97 9.04 -11.85 8.12
CA LEU A 97 8.99 -10.74 7.17
C LEU A 97 7.60 -10.09 7.27
N VAL A 98 7.56 -8.78 7.53
CA VAL A 98 6.31 -8.03 7.74
C VAL A 98 6.11 -7.02 6.61
N PHE A 99 4.95 -7.07 5.98
CA PHE A 99 4.55 -6.21 4.86
C PHE A 99 3.34 -5.37 5.23
N VAL A 100 3.15 -4.25 4.53
CA VAL A 100 1.91 -3.44 4.59
C VAL A 100 1.02 -3.80 3.40
N ALA A 101 -0.14 -4.41 3.65
CA ALA A 101 -1.10 -4.81 2.61
C ALA A 101 -2.30 -3.84 2.59
N SER A 102 -2.61 -3.24 1.44
CA SER A 102 -3.78 -2.37 1.25
C SER A 102 -4.99 -3.15 0.72
N GLU A 103 -6.20 -2.85 1.18
CA GLU A 103 -7.44 -3.33 0.53
C GLU A 103 -7.80 -2.42 -0.66
N PRO A 104 -8.12 -2.97 -1.84
CA PRO A 104 -8.13 -4.40 -2.20
C PRO A 104 -6.70 -4.97 -2.28
N PHE A 105 -6.52 -6.17 -1.70
CA PHE A 105 -5.20 -6.79 -1.60
C PHE A 105 -4.64 -7.19 -2.97
N GLU A 106 -3.31 -7.13 -3.06
CA GLU A 106 -2.56 -7.83 -4.11
C GLU A 106 -3.04 -9.29 -4.20
N PRO A 107 -3.10 -9.89 -5.41
CA PRO A 107 -3.66 -11.23 -5.56
C PRO A 107 -2.77 -12.32 -4.93
N PHE A 108 -1.45 -12.11 -4.94
CA PHE A 108 -0.47 -13.11 -4.51
C PHE A 108 0.65 -12.51 -3.67
N LEU A 109 1.05 -13.21 -2.62
CA LEU A 109 2.37 -13.11 -2.01
C LEU A 109 3.30 -14.09 -2.73
N ILE A 110 4.36 -13.60 -3.34
CA ILE A 110 5.34 -14.39 -4.06
C ILE A 110 6.48 -14.73 -3.12
N VAL A 111 6.83 -16.02 -2.98
CA VAL A 111 7.94 -16.47 -2.13
C VAL A 111 8.91 -17.26 -2.99
N THR A 112 10.18 -16.88 -2.97
CA THR A 112 11.24 -17.42 -3.82
C THR A 112 12.44 -17.80 -2.97
N VAL A 113 12.98 -19.00 -3.19
CA VAL A 113 14.27 -19.42 -2.61
C VAL A 113 15.37 -19.10 -3.62
N GLU A 114 16.39 -18.37 -3.17
CA GLU A 114 17.50 -17.88 -3.99
C GLU A 114 18.81 -18.54 -3.55
N ASP A 115 19.60 -18.98 -4.53
CA ASP A 115 20.98 -19.39 -4.35
C ASP A 115 21.89 -18.19 -4.64
N LEU A 116 22.50 -17.64 -3.59
CA LEU A 116 23.40 -16.49 -3.72
C LEU A 116 24.74 -16.89 -4.33
N THR A 117 25.21 -18.11 -4.07
CA THR A 117 26.50 -18.61 -4.57
C THR A 117 26.50 -18.69 -6.09
N ASN A 118 25.39 -19.16 -6.66
CA ASN A 118 25.21 -19.28 -8.12
C ASN A 118 24.44 -18.12 -8.74
N GLY A 119 23.85 -17.24 -7.93
CA GLY A 119 23.04 -16.10 -8.39
C GLY A 119 21.75 -16.51 -9.10
N GLN A 120 21.17 -17.67 -8.77
CA GLN A 120 20.00 -18.24 -9.44
C GLN A 120 18.87 -18.55 -8.45
N SER A 121 17.62 -18.40 -8.91
CA SER A 121 16.44 -18.86 -8.17
C SER A 121 16.34 -20.38 -8.21
N ILE A 122 16.21 -21.01 -7.04
CA ILE A 122 15.98 -22.46 -6.91
C ILE A 122 14.51 -22.78 -7.21
N GLY A 123 13.60 -21.92 -6.76
CA GLY A 123 12.20 -22.06 -7.05
C GLY A 123 11.32 -21.03 -6.35
N GLN A 124 10.08 -20.96 -6.82
CA GLN A 124 9.09 -19.97 -6.42
C GLN A 124 7.75 -20.63 -6.14
N THR A 125 7.00 -20.04 -5.21
CA THR A 125 5.59 -20.33 -5.00
C THR A 125 4.78 -19.04 -4.89
N LYS A 126 3.49 -19.11 -5.23
CA LYS A 126 2.54 -17.99 -5.16
C LYS A 126 1.46 -18.34 -4.14
N ILE A 127 1.40 -17.59 -3.06
CA ILE A 127 0.39 -17.76 -2.01
C ILE A 127 -0.76 -16.81 -2.30
N HIS A 128 -1.94 -17.34 -2.58
CA HIS A 128 -3.11 -16.53 -2.89
C HIS A 128 -3.58 -15.77 -1.64
N MET A 129 -3.63 -14.44 -1.72
CA MET A 129 -3.95 -13.57 -0.57
C MET A 129 -5.37 -13.79 -0.05
N GLY A 130 -6.31 -14.20 -0.91
CA GLY A 130 -7.67 -14.58 -0.47
C GLY A 130 -7.73 -15.85 0.39
N SER A 131 -6.66 -16.66 0.44
CA SER A 131 -6.57 -17.86 1.28
C SER A 131 -5.84 -17.64 2.61
N VAL A 132 -5.30 -16.43 2.82
CA VAL A 132 -4.58 -16.02 4.02
C VAL A 132 -5.58 -15.68 5.12
N GLU A 133 -5.38 -16.26 6.29
CA GLU A 133 -6.25 -16.04 7.45
C GLU A 133 -6.05 -14.63 8.02
N ARG A 134 -7.15 -13.99 8.43
CA ARG A 134 -7.14 -12.70 9.12
C ARG A 134 -7.25 -12.94 10.61
N ARG A 135 -6.37 -12.32 11.40
CA ARG A 135 -6.40 -12.38 12.86
C ARG A 135 -6.56 -10.99 13.48
N ASN A 136 -7.31 -10.96 14.57
CA ASN A 136 -7.62 -9.75 15.31
C ASN A 136 -6.87 -9.70 16.66
N ASP A 137 -6.31 -10.83 17.10
CA ASP A 137 -5.51 -10.96 18.31
C ASP A 137 -4.23 -11.76 18.06
N ASP A 138 -3.27 -11.62 18.98
CA ASP A 138 -2.00 -12.36 18.94
C ASP A 138 -2.08 -13.76 19.56
N ARG A 139 -3.22 -14.11 20.19
CA ARG A 139 -3.39 -15.38 20.90
C ARG A 139 -3.62 -16.54 19.95
N THR A 140 -4.21 -16.25 18.79
CA THR A 140 -4.46 -17.27 17.77
C THR A 140 -3.19 -17.51 16.96
N GLU A 141 -2.61 -18.70 17.11
CA GLU A 141 -1.45 -19.11 16.31
C GLU A 141 -1.86 -19.31 14.83
N PRO A 142 -1.18 -18.65 13.87
CA PRO A 142 -1.42 -18.88 12.46
C PRO A 142 -1.06 -20.32 12.07
N LYS A 143 -1.92 -20.94 11.25
CA LYS A 143 -1.63 -22.28 10.71
C LYS A 143 -0.40 -22.23 9.82
N SER A 144 0.56 -23.10 10.11
CA SER A 144 1.69 -23.33 9.22
C SER A 144 1.30 -24.23 8.05
N ARG A 145 1.83 -23.97 6.85
CA ARG A 145 1.51 -24.70 5.62
C ARG A 145 2.78 -24.92 4.79
N TRP A 146 2.84 -26.06 4.10
CA TRP A 146 3.86 -26.35 3.12
C TRP A 146 3.39 -25.94 1.73
N PHE A 147 4.30 -25.33 0.95
CA PHE A 147 4.05 -24.96 -0.44
C PHE A 147 5.14 -25.54 -1.33
N ASN A 148 4.73 -26.15 -2.43
CA ASN A 148 5.67 -26.63 -3.44
C ASN A 148 6.28 -25.44 -4.17
N LEU A 149 7.59 -25.53 -4.41
CA LEU A 149 8.35 -24.59 -5.19
C LEU A 149 8.41 -25.11 -6.63
N ALA A 150 8.03 -24.26 -7.57
CA ALA A 150 8.26 -24.49 -9.00
C ALA A 150 9.58 -23.84 -9.40
N GLY A 151 10.43 -24.57 -10.13
CA GLY A 151 11.63 -24.03 -10.76
C GLY A 151 11.32 -23.42 -12.12
N ASP A 152 12.27 -23.54 -13.05
CA ASP A 152 12.06 -23.14 -14.46
C ASP A 152 11.06 -24.06 -15.18
N GLU A 153 10.67 -23.71 -16.42
CA GLU A 153 9.62 -24.40 -17.20
C GLU A 153 9.81 -25.93 -17.32
N ASN A 154 11.06 -26.40 -17.24
CA ASN A 154 11.41 -27.82 -17.31
C ASN A 154 11.45 -28.53 -15.95
N LYS A 155 11.20 -27.82 -14.84
CA LYS A 155 11.34 -28.32 -13.47
C LYS A 155 10.11 -27.94 -12.62
N PRO A 156 9.00 -28.70 -12.75
CA PRO A 156 7.74 -28.38 -12.07
C PRO A 156 7.81 -28.49 -10.54
N TYR A 157 8.83 -29.16 -10.01
CA TYR A 157 9.09 -29.27 -8.58
C TYR A 157 10.58 -29.08 -8.29
N SER A 158 10.91 -28.11 -7.44
CA SER A 158 12.28 -27.84 -6.98
C SER A 158 12.45 -27.92 -5.46
N GLY A 159 11.44 -28.44 -4.78
CA GLY A 159 11.38 -28.60 -3.33
C GLY A 159 10.11 -27.99 -2.75
N ARG A 160 10.08 -27.81 -1.43
CA ARG A 160 8.97 -27.19 -0.73
C ARG A 160 9.43 -26.25 0.38
N ILE A 161 8.60 -25.25 0.69
CA ILE A 161 8.85 -24.28 1.76
C ILE A 161 7.72 -24.33 2.81
N HIS A 162 8.10 -24.29 4.08
CA HIS A 162 7.20 -24.27 5.24
C HIS A 162 7.09 -22.86 5.78
N VAL A 163 5.88 -22.32 5.82
CA VAL A 163 5.64 -20.95 6.25
C VAL A 163 4.40 -20.83 7.12
N LYS A 164 4.34 -19.78 7.95
CA LYS A 164 3.09 -19.24 8.53
C LYS A 164 2.80 -17.91 7.85
N VAL A 165 1.55 -17.69 7.43
CA VAL A 165 1.13 -16.41 6.81
C VAL A 165 -0.19 -15.96 7.42
N CYS A 166 -0.27 -14.71 7.89
CA CYS A 166 -1.51 -14.13 8.39
C CYS A 166 -1.60 -12.61 8.15
N LEU A 167 -2.83 -12.13 8.02
CA LEU A 167 -3.16 -10.71 8.00
C LEU A 167 -3.56 -10.26 9.40
N GLU A 168 -2.82 -9.33 9.96
CA GLU A 168 -2.98 -8.80 11.32
C GLU A 168 -3.75 -7.48 11.26
N GLY A 169 -4.96 -7.48 11.83
CA GLY A 169 -5.83 -6.30 11.87
C GLY A 169 -6.09 -5.76 13.27
N GLY A 170 -5.44 -6.33 14.29
CA GLY A 170 -5.60 -5.89 15.69
C GLY A 170 -5.08 -4.49 15.98
N TYR A 171 -4.30 -3.92 15.06
CA TYR A 171 -3.57 -2.67 15.24
C TYR A 171 -3.84 -1.70 14.08
N HIS A 172 -3.53 -0.43 14.30
CA HIS A 172 -3.43 0.55 13.23
C HIS A 172 -2.09 0.37 12.50
N VAL A 173 -2.11 0.39 11.17
CA VAL A 173 -0.90 0.38 10.36
C VAL A 173 -0.38 1.80 10.25
N LEU A 174 0.83 2.03 10.77
CA LEU A 174 1.48 3.34 10.72
C LEU A 174 2.03 3.60 9.32
N ASP A 175 1.24 4.25 8.47
CA ASP A 175 1.64 4.75 7.15
C ASP A 175 1.98 6.25 7.15
N GLU A 176 1.67 6.93 8.24
CA GLU A 176 1.80 8.38 8.40
C GLU A 176 2.66 8.76 9.60
N ALA A 177 3.29 9.94 9.54
CA ALA A 177 4.02 10.46 10.68
C ALA A 177 3.06 10.72 11.86
N ALA A 178 3.50 10.42 13.08
CA ALA A 178 2.66 10.46 14.27
C ALA A 178 1.98 11.83 14.53
N HIS A 179 2.55 12.93 14.05
CA HIS A 179 2.00 14.28 14.22
C HIS A 179 0.97 14.69 13.16
N VAL A 180 0.76 13.87 12.11
CA VAL A 180 -0.26 14.10 11.07
C VAL A 180 -1.31 12.99 10.99
N THR A 181 -1.14 11.91 11.77
CA THR A 181 -2.12 10.82 11.80
C THR A 181 -3.46 11.32 12.35
N SER A 182 -4.53 10.96 11.65
CA SER A 182 -5.91 11.29 12.02
C SER A 182 -6.82 10.06 12.06
N ASP A 183 -6.25 8.87 11.96
CA ASP A 183 -6.95 7.61 12.20
C ASP A 183 -6.00 6.68 12.96
N VAL A 184 -6.38 6.26 14.17
CA VAL A 184 -5.62 5.30 14.99
C VAL A 184 -6.38 4.00 15.19
N ARG A 185 -7.44 3.79 14.41
CA ARG A 185 -8.32 2.63 14.57
C ARG A 185 -7.66 1.38 13.99
N PRO A 186 -7.96 0.20 14.58
CA PRO A 186 -7.48 -1.07 14.07
C PRO A 186 -8.09 -1.41 12.70
N SER A 187 -7.36 -2.22 11.93
CA SER A 187 -7.80 -2.67 10.62
C SER A 187 -8.94 -3.69 10.68
N ALA A 188 -9.10 -4.42 11.79
CA ALA A 188 -10.18 -5.36 12.00
C ALA A 188 -11.50 -4.63 12.26
N LYS A 189 -12.52 -4.87 11.41
CA LYS A 189 -13.85 -4.26 11.58
C LYS A 189 -14.53 -4.71 12.88
N GLN A 190 -14.21 -5.89 13.39
CA GLN A 190 -14.75 -6.40 14.65
C GLN A 190 -14.30 -5.59 15.87
N LEU A 191 -13.18 -4.87 15.75
CA LEU A 191 -12.65 -3.99 16.80
C LEU A 191 -13.06 -2.52 16.57
N ALA A 192 -13.83 -2.24 15.53
CA ALA A 192 -14.26 -0.88 15.23
C ALA A 192 -15.26 -0.38 16.27
N LYS A 193 -15.00 0.79 16.83
CA LYS A 193 -15.93 1.51 17.68
C LYS A 193 -16.89 2.32 16.82
N PRO A 194 -18.15 2.53 17.24
CA PRO A 194 -19.03 3.48 16.57
C PRO A 194 -18.47 4.91 16.65
N PRO A 195 -18.83 5.79 15.71
CA PRO A 195 -18.47 7.20 15.82
C PRO A 195 -19.12 7.84 17.05
N ILE A 196 -18.39 8.75 17.68
CA ILE A 196 -18.84 9.54 18.84
C ILE A 196 -19.50 10.86 18.43
N GLY A 197 -19.45 11.23 17.15
CA GLY A 197 -20.05 12.45 16.63
C GLY A 197 -19.88 12.62 15.12
N LEU A 198 -20.35 13.76 14.61
CA LEU A 198 -20.23 14.15 13.21
C LEU A 198 -19.58 15.54 13.13
N LEU A 199 -18.52 15.66 12.35
CA LEU A 199 -17.86 16.92 12.05
C LEU A 199 -18.36 17.44 10.71
N GLU A 200 -18.96 18.63 10.70
CA GLU A 200 -19.38 19.34 9.49
C GLU A 200 -18.49 20.57 9.25
N VAL A 201 -17.91 20.68 8.06
CA VAL A 201 -17.01 21.77 7.69
C VAL A 201 -17.50 22.44 6.42
N GLY A 202 -17.77 23.74 6.52
CA GLY A 202 -18.07 24.61 5.39
C GLY A 202 -16.82 25.34 4.89
N ILE A 203 -16.33 25.00 3.70
CA ILE A 203 -15.22 25.67 3.03
C ILE A 203 -15.78 26.78 2.14
N ARG A 204 -15.81 28.00 2.68
CA ARG A 204 -16.44 29.15 2.02
C ARG A 204 -15.57 29.80 0.95
N GLY A 205 -14.33 30.16 1.29
CA GLY A 205 -13.46 30.91 0.38
C GLY A 205 -12.16 31.35 1.03
N ALA A 206 -11.29 31.94 0.23
CA ALA A 206 -10.07 32.59 0.67
C ALA A 206 -10.01 34.02 0.13
N THR A 207 -9.12 34.84 0.70
CA THR A 207 -8.91 36.23 0.28
C THR A 207 -7.43 36.53 0.18
N ASN A 208 -7.06 37.43 -0.74
CA ASN A 208 -5.69 37.91 -0.94
C ASN A 208 -4.66 36.80 -1.17
N LEU A 209 -5.02 35.79 -1.98
CA LEU A 209 -4.04 34.78 -2.40
C LEU A 209 -2.93 35.42 -3.23
N LEU A 210 -1.71 34.92 -3.07
CA LEU A 210 -0.56 35.39 -3.84
C LEU A 210 -0.57 34.80 -5.25
N PRO A 211 -0.10 35.54 -6.27
CA PRO A 211 0.12 35.00 -7.60
C PRO A 211 1.20 33.92 -7.57
N VAL A 212 0.86 32.74 -8.08
CA VAL A 212 1.77 31.57 -8.14
C VAL A 212 2.10 31.19 -9.58
N LYS A 213 1.26 31.60 -10.54
CA LYS A 213 1.50 31.40 -11.96
C LYS A 213 1.87 32.72 -12.61
N THR A 214 3.00 32.71 -13.33
CA THR A 214 3.36 33.80 -14.23
C THR A 214 3.10 33.34 -15.65
N ARG A 215 2.26 34.07 -16.39
CA ARG A 215 2.07 33.85 -17.83
C ARG A 215 2.68 35.03 -18.56
N ASP A 216 3.63 34.75 -19.43
CA ASP A 216 4.46 35.68 -20.23
C ASP A 216 3.92 37.12 -20.31
N GLY A 217 4.44 38.01 -19.45
CA GLY A 217 4.18 39.45 -19.48
C GLY A 217 2.83 39.92 -18.92
N THR A 218 1.98 39.03 -18.40
CA THR A 218 0.70 39.39 -17.75
C THR A 218 0.78 39.39 -16.22
N ARG A 219 -0.17 40.09 -15.56
CA ARG A 219 -0.35 40.02 -14.10
C ARG A 219 -0.48 38.55 -13.69
N GLY A 220 0.29 38.12 -12.69
CA GLY A 220 0.29 36.73 -12.24
C GLY A 220 -1.11 36.26 -11.85
N THR A 221 -1.36 34.96 -11.92
CA THR A 221 -2.65 34.34 -11.58
C THR A 221 -2.48 33.20 -10.59
N THR A 222 -3.61 32.70 -10.08
CA THR A 222 -3.66 31.65 -9.06
C THR A 222 -4.89 30.78 -9.28
N ASP A 223 -4.67 29.46 -9.35
CA ASP A 223 -5.73 28.47 -9.51
C ASP A 223 -5.93 27.75 -8.20
N ALA A 224 -6.89 28.23 -7.40
CA ALA A 224 -6.98 27.83 -6.02
C ALA A 224 -7.92 26.64 -5.81
N TYR A 225 -7.51 25.72 -4.94
CA TYR A 225 -8.37 24.71 -4.35
C TYR A 225 -7.90 24.36 -2.93
N VAL A 226 -8.80 23.78 -2.14
CA VAL A 226 -8.51 23.34 -0.78
C VAL A 226 -8.54 21.82 -0.73
N VAL A 227 -7.56 21.24 -0.04
CA VAL A 227 -7.56 19.84 0.37
C VAL A 227 -7.81 19.80 1.87
N ALA A 228 -8.75 18.98 2.31
CA ALA A 228 -8.94 18.72 3.73
C ALA A 228 -8.98 17.22 3.99
N LYS A 229 -8.46 16.80 5.15
CA LYS A 229 -8.34 15.40 5.53
C LYS A 229 -8.71 15.21 6.99
N TYR A 230 -9.55 14.21 7.22
CA TYR A 230 -9.82 13.67 8.55
C TYR A 230 -9.99 12.16 8.44
N GLY A 231 -9.16 11.44 9.20
CA GLY A 231 -9.06 9.99 9.13
C GLY A 231 -8.76 9.50 7.71
N PRO A 232 -9.48 8.46 7.22
CA PRO A 232 -9.24 7.92 5.89
C PRO A 232 -9.84 8.78 4.77
N LYS A 233 -10.65 9.79 5.09
CA LYS A 233 -11.38 10.58 4.09
C LYS A 233 -10.66 11.89 3.80
N TRP A 234 -10.29 12.04 2.54
CA TRP A 234 -9.78 13.28 1.97
C TRP A 234 -10.84 13.91 1.08
N ILE A 235 -10.86 15.23 1.05
CA ILE A 235 -11.66 16.00 0.11
C ILE A 235 -10.75 16.95 -0.64
N ARG A 236 -11.17 17.27 -1.85
CA ARG A 236 -10.60 18.33 -2.67
C ARG A 236 -11.77 19.17 -3.16
N THR A 237 -11.73 20.48 -2.92
CA THR A 237 -12.74 21.39 -3.47
C THR A 237 -12.58 21.54 -4.98
N ARG A 238 -13.59 22.13 -5.63
CA ARG A 238 -13.43 22.51 -7.03
C ARG A 238 -12.29 23.53 -7.19
N THR A 239 -11.62 23.54 -8.33
CA THR A 239 -10.61 24.55 -8.64
C THR A 239 -11.28 25.82 -9.14
N ILE A 240 -10.93 26.96 -8.55
CA ILE A 240 -11.34 28.28 -9.04
C ILE A 240 -10.13 28.92 -9.71
N LEU A 241 -10.23 29.07 -11.02
CA LEU A 241 -9.14 29.55 -11.86
C LEU A 241 -8.98 31.07 -11.79
N ASP A 242 -7.74 31.53 -11.90
CA ASP A 242 -7.36 32.95 -12.06
C ASP A 242 -8.02 33.92 -11.05
N ARG A 243 -8.14 33.53 -9.77
CA ARG A 243 -8.83 34.34 -8.74
C ARG A 243 -8.09 34.35 -7.41
N PHE A 244 -7.74 35.55 -6.95
CA PHE A 244 -7.11 35.78 -5.63
C PHE A 244 -8.08 35.74 -4.45
N ASN A 245 -9.40 35.77 -4.74
CA ASN A 245 -10.46 35.73 -3.74
C ASN A 245 -11.48 34.63 -4.07
N PRO A 246 -11.07 33.35 -4.08
CA PRO A 246 -11.94 32.25 -4.48
C PRO A 246 -13.08 32.05 -3.47
N ARG A 247 -14.26 31.65 -3.96
CA ARG A 247 -15.44 31.30 -3.17
C ARG A 247 -15.94 29.91 -3.57
N TRP A 248 -15.60 28.89 -2.80
CA TRP A 248 -16.02 27.51 -3.02
C TRP A 248 -17.45 27.29 -2.55
N ASN A 249 -17.78 27.71 -1.32
CA ASN A 249 -19.06 27.45 -0.66
C ASN A 249 -19.45 25.95 -0.68
N GLU A 250 -18.49 25.10 -0.34
CA GLU A 250 -18.68 23.65 -0.29
C GLU A 250 -18.75 23.17 1.16
N GLN A 251 -19.52 22.12 1.41
CA GLN A 251 -19.72 21.55 2.74
C GLN A 251 -19.39 20.06 2.73
N TYR A 252 -18.66 19.62 3.74
CA TYR A 252 -18.20 18.24 3.88
C TYR A 252 -18.41 17.74 5.30
N THR A 253 -18.62 16.44 5.43
CA THR A 253 -18.85 15.77 6.72
C THR A 253 -17.90 14.61 6.95
N TRP A 254 -17.54 14.38 8.22
CA TRP A 254 -16.74 13.24 8.67
C TRP A 254 -17.31 12.66 9.96
N ASP A 255 -17.31 11.34 10.06
CA ASP A 255 -17.57 10.63 11.31
C ASP A 255 -16.39 10.83 12.27
N VAL A 256 -16.67 11.27 13.50
CA VAL A 256 -15.66 11.51 14.54
C VAL A 256 -15.56 10.27 15.43
N TYR A 257 -14.35 9.76 15.65
CA TYR A 257 -14.11 8.58 16.50
C TYR A 257 -13.28 8.88 17.74
N ASP A 258 -12.49 9.96 17.70
CA ASP A 258 -11.64 10.41 18.81
C ASP A 258 -11.63 11.94 18.83
N PRO A 259 -11.95 12.59 19.97
CA PRO A 259 -12.00 14.05 20.09
C PRO A 259 -10.65 14.74 19.84
N CYS A 260 -9.53 14.03 19.98
CA CYS A 260 -8.18 14.54 19.77
C CYS A 260 -7.69 14.39 18.32
N THR A 261 -8.50 13.82 17.43
CA THR A 261 -8.16 13.69 16.01
C THR A 261 -8.08 15.05 15.33
N VAL A 262 -6.98 15.33 14.65
CA VAL A 262 -6.76 16.59 13.95
C VAL A 262 -7.36 16.57 12.53
N LEU A 263 -8.12 17.61 12.19
CA LEU A 263 -8.49 17.92 10.80
C LEU A 263 -7.35 18.72 10.15
N THR A 264 -6.77 18.18 9.09
CA THR A 264 -5.71 18.86 8.32
C THR A 264 -6.33 19.59 7.13
N ILE A 265 -6.00 20.88 6.97
CA ILE A 265 -6.43 21.71 5.84
C ILE A 265 -5.20 22.28 5.14
N ILE A 266 -5.09 22.04 3.84
CA ILE A 266 -4.00 22.52 3.00
C ILE A 266 -4.60 23.35 1.86
N ASN A 267 -4.14 24.59 1.73
CA ASN A 267 -4.45 25.42 0.57
C ASN A 267 -3.43 25.13 -0.53
N VAL A 268 -3.92 24.89 -1.75
CA VAL A 268 -3.06 24.64 -2.90
C VAL A 268 -3.32 25.71 -3.96
N LEU A 269 -2.25 26.40 -4.35
CA LEU A 269 -2.21 27.57 -5.24
C LEU A 269 -1.55 27.24 -6.58
#